data_AF-B3RI40-F1
#
_entry.id   AF-B3RI40-F1
#
_cell.length_a   1.000
_cell.length_b   1.000
_cell.length_c   1.000
_cell.angle_alpha   90.00
_cell.angle_beta   90.00
_cell.angle_gamma   90.00
#
_symmetry.space_group_name_H-M   'P 1'
#
loop_
_entity.id
_entity.type
_entity.pdbx_description
1 polymer ?
#
loop_
_entity_poly.entity_id
_entity_poly.type
_entity_poly.pdbx_seq_one_letter_code
_entity_poly.pdbx_strand_id
1 'polypeptide(L)'
;MSIWFSIAILSVLVPFVQLTPIRPRSCLQAKELVAQRNGYYVLFDSTNKPFMTYCDFESDKGFAWTLVESLSLAKAKTSKYQKNFYYDEESDVCTVNWAEYRLSKSKMLSIYQTPGSDYVRATCNFNAGIDGGLIDHRDYFRVATCRYNMFAISNSFGCISLDYFNVRGYSCRKCSVSVYYGRSNYHTFIDVSRATQSCSRLKIPETINNEEAFGRYRTVNPKFRCSTNSTSTTNWWFGGTVIA
;
A
#
# COMPACT_ATOMS: atom_id res chain seq x y z
N MET A 1 71.72 -34.06 -23.04
CA MET A 1 71.02 -33.58 -21.83
C MET A 1 69.80 -32.81 -22.29
N SER A 2 68.62 -33.46 -22.30
CA SER A 2 67.36 -32.81 -22.70
C SER A 2 66.42 -32.86 -21.52
N ILE A 3 66.14 -31.69 -20.94
CA ILE A 3 65.28 -31.53 -19.77
C ILE A 3 63.86 -31.28 -20.29
N TRP A 4 62.95 -32.22 -19.99
CA TRP A 4 61.52 -32.06 -20.23
C TRP A 4 60.89 -31.28 -19.08
N PHE A 5 60.32 -30.11 -19.35
CA PHE A 5 59.49 -29.39 -18.39
C PHE A 5 58.05 -29.92 -18.48
N SER A 6 57.64 -30.71 -17.49
CA SER A 6 56.24 -31.08 -17.29
C SER A 6 55.47 -29.90 -16.72
N ILE A 7 54.55 -29.33 -17.51
CA ILE A 7 53.63 -28.28 -17.06
C ILE A 7 52.45 -28.97 -16.38
N ALA A 8 52.37 -28.88 -15.06
CA ALA A 8 51.20 -29.30 -14.30
C ALA A 8 50.10 -28.24 -14.44
N ILE A 9 49.02 -28.58 -15.16
CA ILE A 9 47.83 -27.75 -15.26
C ILE A 9 47.01 -27.95 -13.98
N LEU A 10 47.10 -27.00 -13.04
CA LEU A 10 46.16 -26.91 -11.93
C LEU A 10 44.79 -26.50 -12.46
N SER A 11 43.86 -27.45 -12.52
CA SER A 11 42.44 -27.17 -12.74
C SER A 11 41.86 -26.54 -11.48
N VAL A 12 41.67 -25.23 -11.50
CA VAL A 12 40.95 -24.52 -10.45
C VAL A 12 39.46 -24.82 -10.63
N LEU A 13 38.94 -25.73 -9.80
CA LEU A 13 37.51 -25.95 -9.65
C LEU A 13 36.91 -24.68 -9.03
N VAL A 14 36.31 -23.82 -9.85
CA VAL A 14 35.49 -22.72 -9.35
C VAL A 14 34.21 -23.34 -8.76
N PRO A 15 33.95 -23.21 -7.45
CA PRO A 15 32.72 -23.72 -6.88
C PRO A 15 31.55 -22.97 -7.52
N PHE A 16 30.64 -23.73 -8.15
CA PHE A 16 29.34 -23.21 -8.57
C PHE A 16 28.60 -22.75 -7.30
N VAL A 17 28.65 -21.45 -7.02
CA VAL A 17 27.81 -20.84 -5.99
C VAL A 17 26.38 -20.94 -6.53
N GLN A 18 25.61 -21.89 -5.99
CA GLN A 18 24.16 -21.91 -6.22
C GLN A 18 23.57 -20.67 -5.55
N LEU A 19 23.35 -19.63 -6.35
CA LEU A 19 22.54 -18.47 -5.95
C LEU A 19 21.17 -19.00 -5.55
N THR A 20 20.84 -18.90 -4.26
CA THR A 20 19.49 -19.19 -3.80
C THR A 20 18.53 -18.19 -4.47
N PRO A 21 17.40 -18.66 -5.04
CA PRO A 21 16.45 -17.76 -5.66
C PRO A 21 15.99 -16.70 -4.66
N ILE A 22 16.21 -15.42 -4.97
CA ILE A 22 15.77 -14.30 -4.13
C ILE A 22 14.24 -14.34 -4.09
N ARG A 23 13.68 -14.36 -2.88
CA ARG A 23 12.24 -14.39 -2.62
C ARG A 23 11.77 -12.96 -2.31
N PRO A 24 11.10 -12.26 -3.25
CA PRO A 24 10.70 -10.88 -3.04
C PRO A 24 9.63 -10.80 -1.94
N ARG A 25 9.80 -9.86 -1.01
CA ARG A 25 8.84 -9.60 0.09
C ARG A 25 7.89 -8.46 -0.22
N SER A 26 8.24 -7.61 -1.18
CA SER A 26 7.45 -6.47 -1.65
C SER A 26 7.43 -6.42 -3.17
N CYS A 27 6.46 -5.70 -3.73
CA CYS A 27 6.41 -5.44 -5.16
C CYS A 27 7.61 -4.60 -5.63
N LEU A 28 8.20 -3.75 -4.78
CA LEU A 28 9.45 -3.05 -5.08
C LEU A 28 10.58 -4.05 -5.34
N GLN A 29 10.80 -5.00 -4.44
CA GLN A 29 11.81 -6.04 -4.65
C GLN A 29 11.51 -6.90 -5.89
N ALA A 30 10.23 -7.22 -6.13
CA ALA A 30 9.85 -7.92 -7.35
C ALA A 30 10.23 -7.13 -8.62
N LYS A 31 10.01 -5.80 -8.62
CA LYS A 31 10.37 -4.87 -9.69
C LYS A 31 11.87 -4.81 -9.92
N GLU A 32 12.66 -4.71 -8.86
CA GLU A 32 14.12 -4.65 -8.90
C GLU A 32 14.75 -5.95 -9.43
N LEU A 33 14.10 -7.09 -9.20
CA LEU A 33 14.58 -8.38 -9.69
C LEU A 33 14.28 -8.57 -11.18
N VAL A 34 13.00 -8.66 -11.54
CA VAL A 34 12.59 -9.04 -12.91
C VAL A 34 11.23 -8.50 -13.33
N ALA A 35 10.37 -8.07 -12.40
CA ALA A 35 8.99 -7.74 -12.71
C ALA A 35 8.91 -6.46 -13.55
N GLN A 36 8.11 -6.48 -14.62
CA GLN A 36 8.03 -5.33 -15.54
C GLN A 36 6.67 -4.63 -15.54
N ARG A 37 5.58 -5.40 -15.42
CA ARG A 37 4.21 -4.90 -15.59
C ARG A 37 3.38 -5.10 -14.34
N ASN A 38 2.32 -4.31 -14.23
CA ASN A 38 1.29 -4.53 -13.23
C ASN A 38 0.76 -5.98 -13.26
N GLY A 39 0.34 -6.51 -12.13
CA GLY A 39 -0.25 -7.84 -12.10
C GLY A 39 -0.25 -8.50 -10.74
N TYR A 40 -0.67 -9.76 -10.71
CA TYR A 40 -0.64 -10.59 -9.51
C TYR A 40 0.72 -11.26 -9.37
N TYR A 41 1.35 -11.11 -8.21
CA TYR A 41 2.66 -11.67 -7.91
C TYR A 41 2.60 -12.49 -6.63
N VAL A 42 3.42 -13.55 -6.59
CA VAL A 42 3.69 -14.30 -5.37
C VAL A 42 4.87 -13.63 -4.65
N LEU A 43 4.60 -13.13 -3.46
CA LEU A 43 5.59 -12.58 -2.55
C LEU A 43 5.78 -13.54 -1.37
N PHE A 44 6.79 -13.28 -0.54
CA PHE A 44 7.13 -14.12 0.60
C PHE A 44 7.12 -13.32 1.90
N ASP A 45 6.57 -13.89 2.96
CA ASP A 45 6.58 -13.27 4.28
C ASP A 45 7.94 -13.43 4.99
N SER A 46 8.05 -12.92 6.22
CA SER A 46 9.27 -13.00 7.01
C SER A 46 9.70 -14.43 7.36
N THR A 47 8.77 -15.39 7.26
CA THR A 47 8.98 -16.84 7.46
C THR A 47 9.17 -17.60 6.14
N ASN A 48 9.31 -16.89 5.02
CA ASN A 48 9.42 -17.41 3.67
C ASN A 48 8.19 -18.22 3.19
N LYS A 49 7.01 -17.97 3.76
CA LYS A 49 5.75 -18.53 3.24
C LYS A 49 5.23 -17.65 2.10
N PRO A 50 4.79 -18.26 0.97
CA PRO A 50 4.29 -17.50 -0.16
C PRO A 50 2.89 -16.93 0.12
N PHE A 51 2.61 -15.76 -0.42
CA PHE A 51 1.27 -15.18 -0.50
C PHE A 51 1.12 -14.39 -1.81
N MET A 52 -0.09 -14.36 -2.35
CA MET A 52 -0.38 -13.63 -3.57
C MET A 52 -0.90 -12.23 -3.25
N THR A 53 -0.44 -11.23 -4.01
CA THR A 53 -0.99 -9.88 -3.97
C THR A 53 -0.92 -9.24 -5.36
N TYR A 54 -1.44 -8.02 -5.50
CA TYR A 54 -1.32 -7.22 -6.71
C TYR A 54 -0.16 -6.22 -6.58
N CYS A 55 0.65 -6.15 -7.63
CA CYS A 55 1.69 -5.16 -7.80
C CYS A 55 1.29 -4.12 -8.85
N ASP A 56 1.48 -2.85 -8.50
CA ASP A 56 1.31 -1.73 -9.40
C ASP A 56 2.62 -0.93 -9.53
N PHE A 57 3.12 -0.85 -10.75
CA PHE A 57 4.37 -0.23 -11.16
C PHE A 57 4.17 0.97 -12.10
N GLU A 58 2.93 1.29 -12.45
CA GLU A 58 2.62 2.20 -13.56
C GLU A 58 1.76 3.40 -13.14
N SER A 59 0.83 3.23 -12.19
CA SER A 59 -0.14 4.29 -11.84
C SER A 59 0.49 5.54 -11.22
N ASP A 60 1.72 5.41 -10.73
CA ASP A 60 2.45 6.45 -10.04
C ASP A 60 3.93 6.36 -10.43
N LYS A 61 4.29 7.12 -11.46
CA LYS A 61 5.62 7.03 -12.10
C LYS A 61 6.73 7.15 -11.05
N GLY A 62 7.67 6.20 -11.11
CA GLY A 62 8.80 6.12 -10.19
C GLY A 62 8.50 5.38 -8.88
N PHE A 63 7.31 4.78 -8.72
CA PHE A 63 6.97 3.97 -7.55
C PHE A 63 6.57 2.54 -7.92
N ALA A 64 6.83 1.61 -7.00
CA ALA A 64 6.31 0.27 -7.02
C ALA A 64 5.45 0.02 -5.76
N TRP A 65 4.23 -0.45 -5.96
CA TRP A 65 3.21 -0.59 -4.92
C TRP A 65 2.74 -2.02 -4.75
N THR A 66 2.61 -2.42 -3.50
CA THR A 66 2.10 -3.71 -3.03
C THR A 66 0.73 -3.49 -2.42
N LEU A 67 -0.31 -4.11 -2.98
CA LEU A 67 -1.65 -4.06 -2.39
C LEU A 67 -1.64 -4.78 -1.04
N VAL A 68 -2.24 -4.18 -0.02
CA VAL A 68 -2.36 -4.81 1.31
C VAL A 68 -3.80 -4.94 1.80
N GLU A 69 -4.68 -4.06 1.34
CA GLU A 69 -6.11 -4.13 1.60
C GLU A 69 -6.88 -3.52 0.41
N SER A 70 -8.00 -4.14 0.04
CA SER A 70 -8.99 -3.62 -0.89
C SER A 70 -10.37 -3.96 -0.39
N LEU A 71 -11.15 -2.94 -0.04
CA LEU A 71 -12.50 -3.12 0.50
C LEU A 71 -13.49 -2.27 -0.27
N SER A 72 -14.57 -2.91 -0.74
CA SER A 72 -15.77 -2.21 -1.16
C SER A 72 -16.38 -1.44 0.01
N LEU A 73 -17.13 -0.35 -0.26
CA LEU A 73 -17.80 0.43 0.77
C LEU A 73 -18.71 -0.44 1.64
N ALA A 74 -19.41 -1.40 1.04
CA ALA A 74 -20.24 -2.36 1.76
C ALA A 74 -19.41 -3.18 2.77
N LYS A 75 -18.23 -3.67 2.37
CA LYS A 75 -17.36 -4.48 3.23
C LYS A 75 -16.63 -3.64 4.27
N ALA A 76 -16.14 -2.46 3.89
CA ALA A 76 -15.48 -1.53 4.80
C ALA A 76 -16.35 -1.17 6.01
N LYS A 77 -17.68 -1.10 5.85
CA LYS A 77 -18.63 -0.80 6.93
C LYS A 77 -18.96 -1.99 7.86
N THR A 78 -18.52 -3.20 7.54
CA THR A 78 -18.77 -4.38 8.39
C THR A 78 -17.91 -4.37 9.64
N SER A 79 -18.37 -5.01 10.72
CA SER A 79 -17.62 -5.12 11.97
C SER A 79 -16.26 -5.82 11.81
N LYS A 80 -16.14 -6.75 10.83
CA LYS A 80 -14.87 -7.43 10.51
C LYS A 80 -13.79 -6.45 10.08
N TYR A 81 -14.12 -5.53 9.16
CA TYR A 81 -13.14 -4.60 8.59
C TYR A 81 -13.15 -3.20 9.22
N GLN A 82 -14.04 -2.94 10.18
CA GLN A 82 -13.96 -1.79 11.08
C GLN A 82 -12.86 -1.97 12.13
N LYS A 83 -11.65 -2.34 11.70
CA LYS A 83 -10.48 -2.53 12.55
C LYS A 83 -9.23 -1.92 11.94
N ASN A 84 -8.52 -1.14 12.74
CA ASN A 84 -7.18 -0.64 12.42
C ASN A 84 -6.24 -1.78 12.00
N PHE A 85 -5.26 -1.49 11.14
CA PHE A 85 -4.17 -2.38 10.74
C PHE A 85 -3.32 -2.95 11.89
N TYR A 86 -3.39 -2.35 13.09
CA TYR A 86 -2.85 -2.98 14.32
C TYR A 86 -3.50 -4.33 14.63
N TYR A 87 -4.76 -4.55 14.25
CA TYR A 87 -5.49 -5.79 14.48
C TYR A 87 -5.41 -6.69 13.25
N ASP A 88 -5.22 -7.98 13.50
CA ASP A 88 -5.13 -8.98 12.46
C ASP A 88 -6.52 -9.40 12.01
N GLU A 89 -6.87 -9.08 10.77
CA GLU A 89 -8.17 -9.34 10.15
C GLU A 89 -7.96 -9.75 8.70
N GLU A 90 -7.29 -10.87 8.49
CA GLU A 90 -7.08 -11.39 7.15
C GLU A 90 -8.44 -11.73 6.48
N SER A 91 -8.55 -11.45 5.19
CA SER A 91 -9.69 -11.92 4.39
C SER A 91 -9.64 -13.43 4.24
N ASP A 92 -10.80 -14.10 4.24
CA ASP A 92 -10.87 -15.58 4.20
C ASP A 92 -10.53 -16.18 2.81
N VAL A 93 -10.11 -15.34 1.86
CA VAL A 93 -9.78 -15.71 0.48
C VAL A 93 -8.27 -15.71 0.25
N CYS A 94 -7.77 -16.75 -0.42
CA CYS A 94 -6.35 -16.91 -0.77
C CYS A 94 -5.91 -16.11 -2.01
N THR A 95 -6.87 -15.47 -2.69
CA THR A 95 -6.64 -14.67 -3.91
C THR A 95 -7.15 -13.26 -3.71
N VAL A 96 -6.60 -12.30 -4.44
CA VAL A 96 -7.05 -10.91 -4.40
C VAL A 96 -8.50 -10.81 -4.90
N ASN A 97 -9.41 -10.45 -4.00
CA ASN A 97 -10.77 -10.03 -4.33
C ASN A 97 -10.88 -8.52 -4.05
N TRP A 98 -11.00 -7.71 -5.10
CA TRP A 98 -11.05 -6.25 -4.98
C TRP A 98 -12.21 -5.74 -4.10
N ALA A 99 -13.30 -6.49 -3.94
CA ALA A 99 -14.38 -6.10 -3.05
C ALA A 99 -14.11 -6.42 -1.57
N GLU A 100 -13.25 -7.40 -1.29
CA GLU A 100 -12.96 -7.94 0.03
C GLU A 100 -11.59 -8.65 0.07
N TYR A 101 -10.54 -7.89 0.28
CA TYR A 101 -9.19 -8.42 0.41
C TYR A 101 -8.45 -7.65 1.52
N ARG A 102 -7.79 -8.38 2.41
CA ARG A 102 -6.90 -7.82 3.42
C ARG A 102 -5.87 -8.87 3.79
N LEU A 103 -4.60 -8.52 3.67
CA LEU A 103 -3.51 -9.37 4.14
C LEU A 103 -3.53 -9.46 5.67
N SER A 104 -3.02 -10.57 6.22
CA SER A 104 -2.77 -10.65 7.66
C SER A 104 -1.81 -9.55 8.11
N LYS A 105 -1.90 -9.19 9.39
CA LYS A 105 -0.99 -8.22 10.01
C LYS A 105 0.47 -8.63 9.84
N SER A 106 0.79 -9.91 9.97
CA SER A 106 2.16 -10.42 9.84
C SER A 106 2.70 -10.26 8.42
N LYS A 107 1.89 -10.50 7.38
CA LYS A 107 2.26 -10.26 5.98
C LYS A 107 2.43 -8.77 5.70
N MET A 108 1.51 -7.94 6.18
CA MET A 108 1.62 -6.49 6.06
C MET A 108 2.89 -5.94 6.73
N LEU A 109 3.23 -6.41 7.94
CA LEU A 109 4.47 -6.03 8.62
C LEU A 109 5.71 -6.50 7.86
N SER A 110 5.69 -7.70 7.29
CA SER A 110 6.80 -8.19 6.45
C SER A 110 7.08 -7.26 5.27
N ILE A 111 6.03 -6.79 4.58
CA ILE A 111 6.16 -5.83 3.48
C ILE A 111 6.65 -4.48 4.02
N TYR A 112 5.97 -3.94 5.05
CA TYR A 112 6.25 -2.63 5.63
C TYR A 112 7.69 -2.49 6.18
N GLN A 113 8.26 -3.57 6.70
CA GLN A 113 9.62 -3.61 7.24
C GLN A 113 10.68 -3.99 6.19
N THR A 114 10.27 -4.27 4.96
CA THR A 114 11.20 -4.57 3.87
C THR A 114 11.91 -3.28 3.45
N PRO A 115 13.26 -3.28 3.32
CA PRO A 115 14.01 -2.12 2.85
C PRO A 115 13.44 -1.52 1.56
N GLY A 116 13.28 -0.20 1.52
CA GLY A 116 12.72 0.54 0.40
C GLY A 116 11.19 0.65 0.41
N SER A 117 10.46 -0.12 1.23
CA SER A 117 9.00 0.01 1.36
C SER A 117 8.59 1.20 2.25
N ASP A 118 9.04 2.40 1.89
CA ASP A 118 9.03 3.59 2.75
C ASP A 118 7.82 4.51 2.54
N TYR A 119 6.80 4.06 1.78
CA TYR A 119 5.59 4.84 1.51
C TYR A 119 4.31 4.04 1.71
N VAL A 120 3.27 4.77 2.12
CA VAL A 120 1.88 4.33 2.14
C VAL A 120 1.08 5.18 1.17
N ARG A 121 0.14 4.58 0.45
CA ARG A 121 -0.91 5.31 -0.24
C ARG A 121 -2.27 4.67 -0.03
N ALA A 122 -3.31 5.46 -0.25
CA ALA A 122 -4.66 4.95 -0.47
C ALA A 122 -5.23 5.48 -1.78
N THR A 123 -6.00 4.64 -2.46
CA THR A 123 -6.59 4.94 -3.77
C THR A 123 -8.05 4.51 -3.82
N CYS A 124 -8.88 5.24 -4.56
CA CYS A 124 -10.27 4.86 -4.80
C CYS A 124 -10.44 4.14 -6.15
N ASN A 125 -11.21 3.05 -6.16
CA ASN A 125 -11.62 2.34 -7.37
C ASN A 125 -10.45 1.97 -8.31
N PHE A 126 -9.34 1.47 -7.75
CA PHE A 126 -8.24 0.94 -8.56
C PHE A 126 -8.76 -0.19 -9.47
N ASN A 127 -8.43 -0.14 -10.75
CA ASN A 127 -8.92 -1.09 -11.74
C ASN A 127 -7.75 -1.87 -12.37
N ALA A 128 -7.53 -3.10 -11.91
CA ALA A 128 -6.47 -3.97 -12.46
C ALA A 128 -6.65 -4.37 -13.93
N GLY A 129 -7.83 -4.12 -14.53
CA GLY A 129 -8.12 -4.45 -15.93
C GLY A 129 -7.75 -3.36 -16.94
N ILE A 130 -7.26 -2.19 -16.50
CA ILE A 130 -6.80 -1.12 -17.39
C ILE A 130 -5.31 -0.88 -17.20
N ASP A 131 -4.63 -0.52 -18.29
CA ASP A 131 -3.23 -0.09 -18.26
C ASP A 131 -3.07 1.10 -17.30
N GLY A 132 -2.05 1.07 -16.45
CA GLY A 132 -1.85 2.07 -15.41
C GLY A 132 -2.79 1.99 -14.20
N GLY A 133 -3.89 1.24 -14.21
CA GLY A 133 -4.74 0.94 -13.05
C GLY A 133 -5.55 2.10 -12.43
N LEU A 134 -5.07 3.33 -12.50
CA LEU A 134 -5.74 4.58 -12.13
C LEU A 134 -5.81 5.51 -13.33
N ILE A 135 -6.95 6.19 -13.47
CA ILE A 135 -7.14 7.21 -14.52
C ILE A 135 -6.39 8.51 -14.15
N ASP A 136 -6.39 8.86 -12.87
CA ASP A 136 -5.78 10.07 -12.32
C ASP A 136 -5.50 9.87 -10.81
N HIS A 137 -4.92 10.88 -10.16
CA HIS A 137 -4.74 10.91 -8.69
C HIS A 137 -5.86 11.69 -7.97
N ARG A 138 -7.09 11.69 -8.48
CA ARG A 138 -8.25 12.16 -7.71
C ARG A 138 -8.66 11.10 -6.70
N ASP A 139 -9.00 11.54 -5.48
CA ASP A 139 -9.37 10.66 -4.38
C ASP A 139 -8.23 9.67 -4.04
N TYR A 140 -7.07 10.26 -3.73
CA TYR A 140 -5.80 9.59 -3.52
C TYR A 140 -5.02 10.31 -2.42
N PHE A 141 -4.24 9.57 -1.63
CA PHE A 141 -3.17 10.19 -0.85
C PHE A 141 -1.90 9.34 -0.83
N ARG A 142 -0.76 9.99 -0.61
CA ARG A 142 0.54 9.35 -0.41
C ARG A 142 1.34 10.01 0.71
N VAL A 143 2.02 9.20 1.50
CA VAL A 143 2.84 9.63 2.63
C VAL A 143 4.00 8.68 2.86
N ALA A 144 5.13 9.22 3.31
CA ALA A 144 6.24 8.39 3.77
C ALA A 144 5.95 7.76 5.14
N THR A 145 6.36 6.51 5.35
CA THR A 145 6.16 5.73 6.58
C THR A 145 6.82 6.39 7.80
N CYS A 146 7.89 7.16 7.61
CA CYS A 146 8.54 7.93 8.68
C CYS A 146 7.65 9.04 9.29
N ARG A 147 6.60 9.46 8.57
CA ARG A 147 5.62 10.46 9.03
C ARG A 147 4.28 9.86 9.43
N TYR A 148 4.03 8.61 9.06
CA TYR A 148 2.75 7.94 9.31
C TYR A 148 2.96 6.46 9.61
N ASN A 149 2.79 6.11 10.89
CA ASN A 149 2.72 4.72 11.31
C ASN A 149 1.27 4.22 11.23
N MET A 150 0.95 3.52 10.15
CA MET A 150 -0.38 2.96 9.89
C MET A 150 -0.83 1.90 10.94
N PHE A 151 0.11 1.32 11.70
CA PHE A 151 -0.16 0.35 12.77
C PHE A 151 -0.31 0.99 14.15
N ALA A 152 -0.16 2.30 14.30
CA ALA A 152 -0.34 2.95 15.59
C ALA A 152 -1.83 3.01 15.98
N ILE A 153 -2.11 3.06 17.28
CA ILE A 153 -3.45 3.28 17.84
C ILE A 153 -3.42 4.57 18.66
N SER A 154 -4.47 5.39 18.55
CA SER A 154 -4.63 6.61 19.33
C SER A 154 -6.09 6.82 19.76
N ASN A 155 -6.28 7.62 20.82
CA ASN A 155 -7.60 8.16 21.21
C ASN A 155 -7.99 9.40 20.40
N SER A 156 -7.04 10.00 19.68
CA SER A 156 -7.22 11.27 18.97
C SER A 156 -6.67 11.17 17.53
N PHE A 157 -6.94 12.20 16.74
CA PHE A 157 -6.31 12.38 15.43
C PHE A 157 -4.91 12.97 15.58
N GLY A 158 -4.05 12.70 14.59
CA GLY A 158 -2.80 13.41 14.37
C GLY A 158 -2.87 14.25 13.11
N CYS A 159 -2.11 15.35 13.06
CA CYS A 159 -1.87 16.08 11.82
C CYS A 159 -0.71 15.44 11.07
N ILE A 160 -1.01 14.66 10.05
CA ILE A 160 -0.03 13.88 9.30
C ILE A 160 0.32 14.61 8.01
N SER A 161 1.61 14.91 7.83
CA SER A 161 2.12 15.61 6.65
C SER A 161 2.25 14.66 5.46
N LEU A 162 1.35 14.79 4.48
CA LEU A 162 1.27 13.99 3.26
C LEU A 162 2.09 14.61 2.13
N ASP A 163 2.61 13.79 1.23
CA ASP A 163 3.30 14.27 0.02
C ASP A 163 2.30 14.80 -1.00
N TYR A 164 1.21 14.07 -1.14
CA TYR A 164 0.08 14.42 -1.98
C TYR A 164 -1.20 13.93 -1.31
N PHE A 165 -2.23 14.76 -1.38
CA PHE A 165 -3.57 14.46 -0.91
C PHE A 165 -4.57 15.03 -1.89
N ASN A 166 -5.62 14.27 -2.19
CA ASN A 166 -6.74 14.72 -3.00
C ASN A 166 -8.03 14.10 -2.48
N VAL A 167 -9.02 14.95 -2.26
CA VAL A 167 -10.40 14.56 -2.04
C VAL A 167 -11.29 15.40 -2.95
N ARG A 168 -12.09 14.72 -3.77
CA ARG A 168 -13.08 15.25 -4.70
C ARG A 168 -12.50 16.24 -5.73
N GLY A 169 -11.23 16.06 -6.10
CA GLY A 169 -10.53 16.93 -7.04
C GLY A 169 -9.80 18.11 -6.38
N TYR A 170 -9.97 18.32 -5.07
CA TYR A 170 -9.22 19.35 -4.34
C TYR A 170 -7.93 18.74 -3.81
N SER A 171 -6.82 19.10 -4.44
CA SER A 171 -5.50 18.57 -4.10
C SER A 171 -4.69 19.51 -3.23
N CYS A 172 -3.84 18.94 -2.38
CA CYS A 172 -2.73 19.65 -1.76
C CYS A 172 -1.45 18.80 -1.80
N ARG A 173 -0.31 19.48 -1.80
CA ARG A 173 1.02 18.89 -1.75
C ARG A 173 1.72 19.37 -0.49
N LYS A 174 2.47 18.49 0.18
CA LYS A 174 3.20 18.80 1.43
C LYS A 174 2.30 19.47 2.48
N CYS A 175 1.06 18.99 2.59
CA CYS A 175 0.04 19.48 3.52
C CYS A 175 -0.19 18.46 4.63
N SER A 176 -0.71 18.91 5.78
CA SER A 176 -1.12 18.03 6.86
C SER A 176 -2.64 17.89 6.94
N VAL A 177 -3.10 16.65 7.18
CA VAL A 177 -4.52 16.31 7.35
C VAL A 177 -4.75 15.58 8.66
N SER A 178 -5.98 15.65 9.16
CA SER A 178 -6.40 14.97 10.38
C SER A 178 -6.65 13.49 10.13
N VAL A 179 -5.66 12.66 10.47
CA VAL A 179 -5.76 11.20 10.40
C VAL A 179 -6.14 10.66 11.77
N TYR A 180 -7.25 9.93 11.83
CA TYR A 180 -7.63 9.12 12.98
C TYR A 180 -7.03 7.72 12.80
N TYR A 181 -6.25 7.29 13.79
CA TYR A 181 -5.48 6.06 13.69
C TYR A 181 -6.35 4.79 13.64
N GLY A 182 -7.59 4.81 14.12
CA GLY A 182 -8.42 3.59 14.17
C GLY A 182 -8.20 2.79 15.46
N ARG A 183 -9.12 1.87 15.75
CA ARG A 183 -9.13 0.97 16.93
C ARG A 183 -9.67 -0.42 16.56
N SER A 184 -10.00 -1.22 17.57
CA SER A 184 -10.67 -2.52 17.39
C SER A 184 -12.10 -2.42 16.87
N ASN A 185 -12.69 -1.23 16.86
CA ASN A 185 -14.08 -0.98 16.48
C ASN A 185 -14.26 0.11 15.41
N TYR A 186 -13.17 0.64 14.85
CA TYR A 186 -13.21 1.41 13.63
C TYR A 186 -11.87 1.40 12.89
N HIS A 187 -11.93 1.46 11.57
CA HIS A 187 -10.75 1.54 10.71
C HIS A 187 -10.03 2.89 10.84
N THR A 188 -8.76 2.99 10.44
CA THR A 188 -8.14 4.31 10.25
C THR A 188 -8.89 5.10 9.17
N PHE A 189 -8.98 6.42 9.31
CA PHE A 189 -9.67 7.28 8.35
C PHE A 189 -9.16 8.72 8.42
N ILE A 190 -9.46 9.49 7.37
CA ILE A 190 -9.26 10.93 7.34
C ILE A 190 -10.62 11.59 7.60
N ASP A 191 -10.69 12.46 8.59
CA ASP A 191 -11.84 13.34 8.80
C ASP A 191 -11.64 14.59 7.93
N VAL A 192 -12.34 14.64 6.80
CA VAL A 192 -12.26 15.74 5.82
C VAL A 192 -12.81 17.03 6.44
N SER A 193 -13.87 16.93 7.25
CA SER A 193 -14.45 18.08 7.94
C SER A 193 -13.45 18.72 8.91
N ARG A 194 -12.73 17.90 9.67
CA ARG A 194 -11.64 18.35 10.56
C ARG A 194 -10.45 18.89 9.76
N ALA A 195 -10.12 18.32 8.61
CA ALA A 195 -9.03 18.82 7.76
C ALA A 195 -9.27 20.25 7.25
N THR A 196 -10.53 20.71 7.19
CA THR A 196 -10.87 22.11 6.86
C THR A 196 -10.67 23.08 8.03
N GLN A 197 -10.67 22.59 9.28
CA GLN A 197 -10.65 23.40 10.50
C GLN A 197 -9.31 23.33 11.25
N SER A 198 -8.59 22.21 11.11
CA SER A 198 -7.35 21.88 11.82
C SER A 198 -6.24 21.48 10.83
N CYS A 199 -5.03 21.23 11.33
CA CYS A 199 -3.86 20.90 10.51
C CYS A 199 -3.58 22.01 9.49
N SER A 200 -3.50 21.69 8.19
CA SER A 200 -3.32 22.70 7.14
C SER A 200 -4.58 23.50 6.78
N ARG A 201 -5.74 23.27 7.41
CA ARG A 201 -7.00 24.01 7.17
C ARG A 201 -7.35 24.08 5.69
N LEU A 202 -7.48 22.91 5.07
CA LEU A 202 -7.69 22.77 3.64
C LEU A 202 -9.02 23.38 3.20
N LYS A 203 -9.01 24.07 2.05
CA LYS A 203 -10.23 24.57 1.43
C LYS A 203 -10.84 23.48 0.55
N ILE A 204 -11.78 22.74 1.11
CA ILE A 204 -12.49 21.66 0.41
C ILE A 204 -13.99 22.03 0.39
N PRO A 205 -14.48 22.66 -0.69
CA PRO A 205 -15.89 23.00 -0.84
C PRO A 205 -16.82 21.79 -0.69
N GLU A 206 -18.04 22.05 -0.25
CA GLU A 206 -19.10 21.03 -0.08
C GLU A 206 -18.71 19.90 0.89
N THR A 207 -17.80 20.18 1.82
CA THR A 207 -17.47 19.25 2.91
C THR A 207 -18.66 19.17 3.86
N ILE A 208 -19.11 17.95 4.14
CA ILE A 208 -20.21 17.71 5.08
C ILE A 208 -19.68 17.46 6.50
N ASN A 209 -20.56 17.61 7.50
CA ASN A 209 -20.18 17.42 8.91
C ASN A 209 -19.70 15.98 9.16
N ASN A 210 -18.53 15.83 9.78
CA ASN A 210 -17.87 14.55 10.01
C ASN A 210 -17.64 13.73 8.72
N GLU A 211 -17.45 14.34 7.55
CA GLU A 211 -17.11 13.62 6.31
C GLU A 211 -15.86 12.76 6.50
N GLU A 212 -16.00 11.44 6.37
CA GLU A 212 -14.90 10.48 6.54
C GLU A 212 -14.44 9.91 5.19
N ALA A 213 -13.14 9.89 4.97
CA ALA A 213 -12.50 9.38 3.77
C ALA A 213 -11.51 8.24 4.11
N PHE A 214 -11.32 7.33 3.15
CA PHE A 214 -10.31 6.26 3.16
C PHE A 214 -10.42 5.24 4.31
N GLY A 215 -11.61 4.92 4.84
CA GLY A 215 -11.70 3.77 5.76
C GLY A 215 -13.01 3.60 6.50
N ARG A 216 -13.21 4.33 7.61
CA ARG A 216 -14.32 4.11 8.55
C ARG A 216 -15.71 4.31 7.91
N TYR A 217 -15.88 5.34 7.08
CA TYR A 217 -17.11 5.61 6.32
C TYR A 217 -18.42 5.66 7.13
N ARG A 218 -18.39 6.20 8.36
CA ARG A 218 -19.60 6.46 9.14
C ARG A 218 -20.48 7.52 8.47
N THR A 219 -19.88 8.62 8.04
CA THR A 219 -20.53 9.67 7.26
C THR A 219 -19.78 9.82 5.95
N VAL A 220 -20.49 9.67 4.83
CA VAL A 220 -19.87 9.59 3.50
C VAL A 220 -20.39 10.69 2.59
N ASN A 221 -19.51 11.18 1.71
CA ASN A 221 -19.89 12.10 0.64
C ASN A 221 -19.88 11.33 -0.69
N PRO A 222 -21.03 11.18 -1.39
CA PRO A 222 -21.10 10.38 -2.61
C PRO A 222 -20.25 10.93 -3.76
N LYS A 223 -19.81 12.20 -3.68
CA LYS A 223 -18.87 12.81 -4.63
C LYS A 223 -17.42 12.31 -4.47
N PHE A 224 -17.09 11.67 -3.35
CA PHE A 224 -15.82 10.99 -3.09
C PHE A 224 -15.85 9.58 -3.67
N ARG A 225 -14.93 9.25 -4.59
CA ARG A 225 -15.01 8.02 -5.41
C ARG A 225 -15.04 6.73 -4.60
N CYS A 226 -14.38 6.65 -3.45
CA CYS A 226 -14.41 5.45 -2.60
C CYS A 226 -15.78 5.23 -1.94
N SER A 227 -16.69 6.21 -1.98
CA SER A 227 -18.00 6.14 -1.33
C SER A 227 -19.16 6.54 -2.24
N THR A 228 -18.98 6.49 -3.56
CA THR A 228 -20.03 6.82 -4.52
C THR A 228 -21.18 5.80 -4.49
N ASN A 229 -20.86 4.52 -4.30
CA ASN A 229 -21.84 3.43 -4.18
C ASN A 229 -21.28 2.28 -3.32
N SER A 230 -22.11 1.27 -3.05
CA SER A 230 -21.76 0.12 -2.21
C SER A 230 -20.57 -0.70 -2.74
N THR A 231 -20.33 -0.70 -4.05
CA THR A 231 -19.25 -1.43 -4.71
C THR A 231 -17.97 -0.61 -4.86
N SER A 232 -17.99 0.68 -4.51
CA SER A 232 -16.81 1.55 -4.59
C SER A 232 -15.73 1.05 -3.65
N THR A 233 -14.47 0.97 -4.08
CA THR A 233 -13.38 0.38 -3.30
C THR A 233 -12.42 1.41 -2.75
N THR A 234 -11.90 1.14 -1.56
CA THR A 234 -10.71 1.78 -0.99
C THR A 234 -9.58 0.77 -0.98
N ASN A 235 -8.44 1.15 -1.54
CA ASN A 235 -7.30 0.27 -1.72
C ASN A 235 -6.11 0.88 -0.97
N TRP A 236 -5.53 0.15 -0.04
CA TRP A 236 -4.34 0.53 0.72
C TRP A 236 -3.12 -0.22 0.21
N TRP A 237 -2.00 0.51 0.16
CA TRP A 237 -0.78 0.01 -0.47
C TRP A 237 0.46 0.39 0.33
N PHE A 238 1.46 -0.47 0.29
CA PHE A 238 2.83 -0.17 0.69
C PHE A 238 3.73 -0.16 -0.52
N GLY A 239 4.67 0.77 -0.57
CA GLY A 239 5.54 0.89 -1.72
C GLY A 239 6.76 1.73 -1.47
N GLY A 240 7.52 1.90 -2.54
CA GLY A 240 8.78 2.63 -2.53
C GLY A 240 9.12 3.18 -3.88
N THR A 241 10.13 4.05 -3.91
CA THR A 241 10.66 4.62 -5.14
C THR A 241 11.52 3.60 -5.86
N VAL A 242 11.26 3.40 -7.15
CA VAL A 242 12.11 2.59 -8.02
C VAL A 242 13.29 3.46 -8.45
N ILE A 243 14.51 3.03 -8.15
CA ILE A 243 15.72 3.68 -8.66
C ILE A 243 15.82 3.33 -10.14
N ALA A 244 15.82 4.35 -10.99
CA ALA A 244 16.01 4.23 -12.43
C ALA A 244 17.50 4.11 -12.79
#